data_AF-A0A7J3IFS7-F1
#
_entry.id   AF-A0A7J3IFS7-F1
#
_cell.length_a   1.000
_cell.length_b   1.000
_cell.length_c   1.000
_cell.angle_alpha   90.00
_cell.angle_beta   90.00
_cell.angle_gamma   90.00
#
_symmetry.space_group_name_H-M   'P 1'
#
loop_
_entity.id
_entity.type
_entity.pdbx_description
1 polymer ?
#
loop_
_entity_poly.entity_id
_entity_poly.type
_entity_poly.pdbx_seq_one_letter_code
_entity_poly.pdbx_strand_id
1 'polypeptide(L)'
;MEGSFGVLIRARTVAEAWEESILKCWRDGIEVPTEYGEKSREILGLLVVVEEPFSEPRIHKGDINIAIKGSLQRYVEEVLNGTLDWAVKEGKIHYTYHERLFNYPPSGINQIDYMVEKLRRVKYSRRAQAITWFPEKDMWVDSPPCLQR
;
A
#
# COMPACT_ATOMS: atom_id res chain seq x y z
N MET A 1 4.57 -4.04 29.38
CA MET A 1 3.85 -3.40 28.26
C MET A 1 3.03 -4.47 27.59
N GLU A 2 1.73 -4.53 27.89
CA GLU A 2 0.80 -5.39 27.14
C GLU A 2 0.37 -4.61 25.90
N GLY A 3 1.16 -4.71 24.83
CA GLY A 3 0.73 -4.24 23.51
C GLY A 3 -0.21 -5.26 22.88
N SER A 4 -1.23 -4.81 22.13
CA SER A 4 -2.05 -5.74 21.35
C SER A 4 -1.25 -6.26 20.17
N PHE A 5 -0.78 -7.51 20.25
CA PHE A 5 -0.18 -8.21 19.12
C PHE A 5 -1.26 -8.99 18.37
N GLY A 6 -1.23 -8.95 17.03
CA GLY A 6 -2.13 -9.76 16.21
C GLY A 6 -3.58 -9.26 16.22
N VAL A 7 -3.79 -8.01 15.82
CA VAL A 7 -5.11 -7.38 15.77
C VAL A 7 -5.82 -7.74 14.48
N LEU A 8 -7.07 -8.20 14.56
CA LEU A 8 -7.95 -8.42 13.40
C LEU A 8 -9.08 -7.39 13.41
N ILE A 9 -9.25 -6.66 12.31
CA ILE A 9 -10.40 -5.80 12.03
C ILE A 9 -11.19 -6.42 10.88
N ARG A 10 -12.50 -6.52 11.05
CA ARG A 10 -13.45 -6.90 10.00
C ARG A 10 -14.41 -5.73 9.81
N ALA A 11 -14.58 -5.29 8.59
CA ALA A 11 -15.46 -4.18 8.24
C ALA A 11 -16.11 -4.45 6.87
N ARG A 12 -17.27 -3.85 6.63
CA ARG A 12 -18.00 -4.07 5.40
C ARG A 12 -17.34 -3.34 4.24
N THR A 13 -17.01 -2.06 4.40
CA THR A 13 -16.43 -1.24 3.32
C THR A 13 -15.01 -0.77 3.65
N VAL A 14 -14.30 -0.25 2.63
CA VAL A 14 -12.94 0.30 2.80
C VAL A 14 -12.95 1.52 3.73
N ALA A 15 -13.99 2.36 3.66
CA ALA A 15 -14.09 3.52 4.53
C ALA A 15 -14.29 3.15 6.00
N GLU A 16 -15.12 2.15 6.28
CA GLU A 16 -15.34 1.63 7.64
C GLU A 16 -14.05 0.98 8.17
N ALA A 17 -13.39 0.16 7.35
CA ALA A 17 -12.12 -0.45 7.68
C ALA A 17 -11.04 0.58 8.05
N TRP A 18 -10.99 1.69 7.32
CA TRP A 18 -10.09 2.82 7.61
C TRP A 18 -10.40 3.43 8.98
N GLU A 19 -11.67 3.75 9.25
CA GLU A 19 -12.09 4.38 10.52
C GLU A 19 -11.77 3.49 11.72
N GLU A 20 -12.14 2.21 11.65
CA GLU A 20 -11.87 1.24 12.70
C GLU A 20 -10.37 1.04 12.93
N SER A 21 -9.56 1.04 11.87
CA SER A 21 -8.10 0.93 11.98
C SER A 21 -7.48 2.12 12.72
N ILE A 22 -7.93 3.33 12.40
CA ILE A 22 -7.46 4.56 13.07
C ILE A 22 -7.89 4.57 14.54
N LEU A 23 -9.17 4.28 14.83
CA LEU A 23 -9.69 4.26 16.19
C LEU A 23 -8.99 3.20 17.06
N LYS A 24 -8.74 2.02 16.49
CA LYS A 24 -8.02 0.94 17.16
C LYS A 24 -6.58 1.35 17.47
N CYS A 25 -5.86 1.91 16.49
CA CYS A 25 -4.50 2.42 16.68
C CYS A 25 -4.43 3.53 17.73
N TRP A 26 -5.38 4.45 17.71
CA TRP A 26 -5.42 5.54 18.68
C TRP A 26 -5.66 5.07 20.12
N ARG A 27 -6.53 4.07 20.31
CA ARG A 27 -6.88 3.56 21.64
C ARG A 27 -5.82 2.62 22.19
N ASP A 28 -5.41 1.65 21.38
CA ASP A 28 -4.66 0.47 21.83
C ASP A 28 -3.21 0.43 21.33
N GLY A 29 -2.85 1.34 20.41
CA GLY A 29 -1.50 1.43 19.87
C GLY A 29 -0.49 1.88 20.92
N ILE A 30 0.72 1.35 20.80
CA ILE A 30 1.86 1.72 21.65
C ILE A 30 2.61 2.91 21.04
N GLU A 31 3.13 3.78 21.90
CA GLU A 31 3.95 4.91 21.45
C GLU A 31 5.40 4.46 21.21
N VAL A 32 5.90 4.69 19.99
CA VAL A 32 7.24 4.30 19.55
C VAL A 32 7.97 5.48 18.87
N PRO A 33 9.30 5.59 18.98
CA PRO A 33 10.06 6.58 18.23
C PRO A 33 10.11 6.22 16.73
N THR A 34 10.16 7.23 15.86
CA THR A 34 10.34 7.07 14.42
C THR A 34 11.72 7.58 13.97
N GLU A 35 12.14 7.21 12.76
CA GLU A 35 13.37 7.74 12.14
C GLU A 35 13.26 9.25 11.79
N TYR A 36 12.05 9.82 11.84
CA TYR A 36 11.80 11.25 11.62
C TYR A 36 12.01 12.10 12.89
N GLY A 37 12.39 11.49 14.01
CA GLY A 37 12.64 12.20 15.27
C GLY A 37 11.37 12.55 16.06
N GLU A 38 10.22 12.04 15.63
CA GLU A 38 8.94 12.17 16.33
C GLU A 38 8.48 10.82 16.88
N LYS A 39 7.39 10.84 17.66
CA LYS A 39 6.76 9.64 18.19
C LYS A 39 5.52 9.31 17.37
N SER A 40 5.27 8.02 17.14
CA SER A 40 4.05 7.53 16.49
C SER A 40 3.33 6.52 17.39
N ARG A 41 2.02 6.36 17.18
CA ARG A 41 1.27 5.22 17.73
C ARG A 41 1.25 4.09 16.71
N GLU A 42 1.57 2.88 17.18
CA GLU A 42 1.68 1.71 16.32
C GLU A 42 0.91 0.50 16.89
N ILE A 43 0.33 -0.29 15.98
CA ILE A 43 -0.19 -1.63 16.25
C ILE A 43 0.62 -2.65 15.44
N LEU A 44 1.10 -3.69 16.12
CA LEU A 44 1.84 -4.77 15.49
C LEU A 44 0.92 -5.91 15.05
N GLY A 45 1.06 -6.32 13.79
CA GLY A 45 0.30 -7.44 13.22
C GLY A 45 -1.18 -7.14 12.98
N LEU A 46 -1.49 -5.93 12.48
CA LEU A 46 -2.84 -5.57 12.06
C LEU A 46 -3.22 -6.33 10.77
N LEU A 47 -4.29 -7.12 10.83
CA LEU A 47 -4.96 -7.72 9.69
C LEU A 47 -6.33 -7.08 9.53
N VAL A 48 -6.62 -6.59 8.33
CA VAL A 48 -7.90 -5.97 7.99
C VAL A 48 -8.59 -6.80 6.93
N VAL A 49 -9.85 -7.17 7.17
CA VAL A 49 -10.71 -7.89 6.24
C VAL A 49 -11.85 -6.97 5.85
N VAL A 50 -11.91 -6.60 4.57
CA VAL A 50 -13.00 -5.83 3.99
C VAL A 50 -13.93 -6.79 3.25
N GLU A 51 -15.17 -6.90 3.71
CA GLU A 51 -16.11 -7.91 3.21
C GLU A 51 -16.68 -7.55 1.83
N GLU A 52 -16.94 -6.26 1.60
CA GLU A 52 -17.46 -5.71 0.36
C GLU A 52 -16.57 -4.53 -0.12
N PRO A 53 -15.35 -4.79 -0.62
CA PRO A 53 -14.37 -3.74 -0.93
C PRO A 53 -14.79 -2.77 -2.04
N PHE A 54 -15.78 -3.14 -2.85
CA PHE A 54 -16.32 -2.30 -3.93
C PHE A 54 -17.60 -1.55 -3.54
N SER A 55 -18.18 -1.82 -2.37
CA SER A 55 -19.36 -1.12 -1.88
C SER A 55 -19.01 0.28 -1.38
N GLU A 56 -19.91 1.24 -1.62
CA GLU A 56 -19.78 2.60 -1.07
C GLU A 56 -20.21 2.67 0.40
N PRO A 57 -19.60 3.55 1.22
CA PRO A 57 -18.49 4.44 0.88
C PRO A 57 -17.15 3.70 0.82
N ARG A 58 -16.37 3.94 -0.25
CA ARG A 58 -14.99 3.43 -0.36
C ARG A 58 -13.94 4.34 0.27
N ILE A 59 -14.28 5.62 0.45
CA ILE A 59 -13.36 6.61 0.99
C ILE A 59 -14.03 7.26 2.20
N HIS A 60 -13.35 7.23 3.34
CA HIS A 60 -13.88 7.79 4.57
C HIS A 60 -13.82 9.33 4.54
N LYS A 61 -14.85 10.02 5.04
CA LYS A 61 -14.92 11.50 4.99
C LYS A 61 -13.77 12.20 5.74
N GLY A 62 -13.17 11.52 6.71
CA GLY A 62 -11.99 11.98 7.45
C GLY A 62 -10.65 11.66 6.79
N ASP A 63 -10.63 11.03 5.62
CA ASP A 63 -9.39 10.71 4.90
C ASP A 63 -8.74 11.98 4.36
N ILE A 64 -7.43 12.13 4.60
CA ILE A 64 -6.63 13.27 4.16
C ILE A 64 -6.59 13.42 2.63
N ASN A 65 -6.75 12.33 1.87
CA ASN A 65 -6.83 12.34 0.42
C ASN A 65 -8.19 12.87 -0.09
N ILE A 66 -9.25 12.78 0.71
CA ILE A 66 -10.48 13.53 0.44
C ILE A 66 -10.29 14.99 0.82
N ALA A 67 -9.61 15.27 1.94
CA ALA A 67 -9.37 16.64 2.41
C ALA A 67 -8.57 17.46 1.39
N ILE A 68 -7.67 16.84 0.62
CA ILE A 68 -6.93 17.47 -0.49
C ILE A 68 -7.60 17.13 -1.82
N LYS A 69 -8.42 18.04 -2.31
CA LYS A 69 -9.16 17.89 -3.59
C LYS A 69 -8.23 17.50 -4.75
N GLY A 70 -8.54 16.38 -5.40
CA GLY A 70 -7.82 15.90 -6.58
C GLY A 70 -6.57 15.07 -6.30
N SER A 71 -6.16 14.90 -5.03
CA SER A 71 -5.02 14.05 -4.66
C SER A 71 -5.29 12.58 -5.01
N LEU A 72 -6.47 12.05 -4.67
CA LEU A 72 -6.81 10.65 -4.96
C LEU A 72 -6.80 10.34 -6.47
N GLN A 73 -7.39 11.20 -7.29
CA GLN A 73 -7.38 10.96 -8.74
C GLN A 73 -5.95 10.95 -9.28
N ARG A 74 -5.09 11.88 -8.85
CA ARG A 74 -3.68 11.89 -9.25
C ARG A 74 -2.96 10.63 -8.80
N TYR A 75 -3.20 10.16 -7.59
CA TYR A 75 -2.62 8.92 -7.08
C TYR A 75 -3.09 7.69 -7.88
N VAL A 76 -4.37 7.63 -8.25
CA VAL A 76 -4.89 6.58 -9.13
C VAL A 76 -4.19 6.62 -10.50
N GLU A 77 -4.06 7.80 -11.11
CA GLU A 77 -3.34 7.97 -12.37
C GLU A 77 -1.85 7.61 -12.26
N GLU A 78 -1.20 7.95 -11.14
CA GLU A 78 0.18 7.55 -10.84
C GLU A 78 0.32 6.03 -10.82
N VAL A 79 -0.54 5.33 -10.08
CA VAL A 79 -0.47 3.87 -9.89
C VAL A 79 -0.86 3.12 -11.16
N LEU A 80 -1.87 3.57 -11.90
CA LEU A 80 -2.40 2.84 -13.07
C LEU A 80 -1.71 3.21 -14.38
N ASN A 81 -1.28 4.45 -14.54
CA ASN A 81 -0.76 4.97 -15.81
C ASN A 81 0.70 5.46 -15.72
N GLY A 82 1.34 5.37 -14.55
CA GLY A 82 2.76 5.69 -14.41
C GLY A 82 3.08 7.15 -14.63
N THR A 83 2.16 8.06 -14.29
CA THR A 83 2.32 9.50 -14.55
C THR A 83 3.54 10.14 -13.86
N LEU A 84 4.15 9.45 -12.88
CA LEU A 84 5.40 9.85 -12.22
C LEU A 84 6.62 8.96 -12.55
N ASP A 85 6.51 7.98 -13.44
CA ASP A 85 7.63 7.09 -13.78
C ASP A 85 8.82 7.85 -14.41
N TRP A 86 8.55 8.97 -15.07
CA TRP A 86 9.60 9.86 -15.57
C TRP A 86 10.49 10.39 -14.44
N ALA A 87 9.92 10.66 -13.26
CA ALA A 87 10.66 11.17 -12.11
C ALA A 87 11.58 10.10 -11.53
N VAL A 88 11.19 8.82 -11.61
CA VAL A 88 12.08 7.71 -11.25
C VAL A 88 13.26 7.62 -12.22
N LYS A 89 12.98 7.72 -13.53
CA LYS A 89 14.02 7.70 -14.58
C LYS A 89 15.01 8.86 -14.45
N GLU A 90 14.54 10.03 -14.02
CA GLU A 90 15.36 11.20 -13.74
C GLU A 90 16.04 11.18 -12.36
N GLY A 91 15.81 10.14 -11.54
CA GLY A 91 16.39 10.03 -10.20
C GLY A 91 15.82 11.02 -9.18
N LYS A 92 14.66 11.62 -9.46
CA LYS A 92 13.97 12.57 -8.56
C LYS A 92 13.22 11.88 -7.42
N ILE A 93 12.76 10.66 -7.66
CA ILE A 93 12.14 9.79 -6.66
C ILE A 93 12.70 8.37 -6.79
N HIS A 94 12.67 7.60 -5.71
CA HIS A 94 13.28 6.28 -5.68
C HIS A 94 12.46 5.21 -6.41
N TYR A 95 11.13 5.29 -6.42
CA TYR A 95 10.27 4.37 -7.14
C TYR A 95 8.86 4.95 -7.29
N THR A 96 8.06 4.33 -8.14
CA THR A 96 6.59 4.44 -8.14
C THR A 96 6.01 3.03 -8.04
N TYR A 97 4.81 2.87 -7.49
CA TYR A 97 4.14 1.56 -7.53
C TYR A 97 3.89 1.10 -8.97
N HIS A 98 3.65 2.03 -9.89
CA HIS A 98 3.51 1.68 -11.30
C HIS A 98 4.80 1.08 -11.89
N GLU A 99 5.96 1.72 -11.70
CA GLU A 99 7.25 1.15 -12.13
C GLU A 99 7.41 -0.26 -11.55
N ARG A 100 7.19 -0.41 -10.24
CA ARG A 100 7.36 -1.70 -9.57
C ARG A 100 6.40 -2.77 -10.10
N LEU A 101 5.13 -2.46 -10.36
CA LEU A 101 4.12 -3.47 -10.72
C LEU A 101 4.05 -3.74 -12.23
N PHE A 102 4.22 -2.72 -13.06
CA PHE A 102 4.02 -2.79 -14.51
C PHE A 102 5.32 -2.77 -15.32
N ASN A 103 6.44 -2.34 -14.74
CA ASN A 103 7.73 -2.22 -15.42
C ASN A 103 8.92 -2.52 -14.49
N TYR A 104 8.85 -3.65 -13.76
CA TYR A 104 9.78 -3.95 -12.68
C TYR A 104 11.25 -3.97 -13.18
N PRO A 105 12.16 -3.17 -12.59
CA PRO A 105 13.53 -3.04 -13.06
C PRO A 105 14.38 -4.27 -12.70
N PRO A 106 15.53 -4.46 -13.38
CA PRO A 106 16.03 -3.68 -14.52
C PRO A 106 15.45 -4.13 -15.87
N SER A 107 14.76 -5.28 -15.89
CA SER A 107 14.32 -5.93 -17.14
C SER A 107 12.98 -5.43 -17.68
N GLY A 108 12.30 -4.52 -16.98
CA GLY A 108 10.99 -3.99 -17.39
C GLY A 108 9.88 -5.04 -17.34
N ILE A 109 9.86 -5.84 -16.27
CA ILE A 109 8.90 -6.95 -16.14
C ILE A 109 7.53 -6.44 -15.72
N ASN A 110 6.50 -6.69 -16.54
CA ASN A 110 5.13 -6.42 -16.19
C ASN A 110 4.54 -7.56 -15.34
N GLN A 111 4.58 -7.39 -14.01
CA GLN A 111 4.11 -8.41 -13.07
C GLN A 111 2.59 -8.58 -13.10
N ILE A 112 1.85 -7.49 -13.33
CA ILE A 112 0.38 -7.51 -13.42
C ILE A 112 -0.08 -8.34 -14.62
N ASP A 113 0.52 -8.13 -15.80
CA ASP A 113 0.21 -8.90 -17.01
C ASP A 113 0.47 -10.40 -16.79
N TYR A 114 1.62 -10.75 -16.22
CA TYR A 114 1.92 -12.13 -15.84
C TYR A 114 0.87 -12.73 -14.89
N MET A 115 0.44 -11.98 -13.86
CA MET A 115 -0.58 -12.45 -12.92
C MET A 115 -1.92 -12.69 -13.59
N VAL A 116 -2.36 -11.78 -14.47
CA VAL A 116 -3.60 -11.92 -15.25
C VAL A 116 -3.54 -13.17 -16.11
N GLU A 117 -2.48 -13.34 -16.91
CA GLU A 117 -2.31 -14.52 -17.76
C GLU A 117 -2.21 -15.82 -16.96
N LYS A 118 -1.52 -15.79 -15.81
CA LYS A 118 -1.41 -16.96 -14.92
C LYS A 118 -2.77 -17.38 -14.37
N LEU A 119 -3.58 -16.44 -13.90
CA LEU A 119 -4.89 -16.71 -13.30
C LEU A 119 -5.95 -17.08 -14.35
N ARG A 120 -5.83 -16.57 -15.58
CA ARG A 120 -6.65 -17.04 -16.72
C ARG A 120 -6.45 -18.52 -16.99
N ARG A 121 -5.21 -19.02 -16.89
CA ARG A 121 -4.85 -20.43 -17.13
C ARG A 121 -5.06 -21.32 -15.92
N VAL A 122 -4.68 -20.85 -14.73
CA VAL A 122 -4.70 -21.63 -13.48
C VAL A 122 -5.30 -20.77 -12.35
N LYS A 123 -6.63 -20.80 -12.24
CA LYS A 123 -7.41 -19.95 -11.32
C LYS A 123 -7.07 -20.12 -9.84
N TYR A 124 -6.58 -21.29 -9.44
CA TYR A 124 -6.19 -21.60 -8.05
C TYR A 124 -4.68 -21.39 -7.78
N SER A 125 -3.97 -20.73 -8.69
CA SER A 125 -2.54 -20.52 -8.57
C SER A 125 -2.20 -19.58 -7.40
N ARG A 126 -1.46 -20.12 -6.42
CA ARG A 126 -0.81 -19.33 -5.36
C ARG A 126 0.48 -18.62 -5.82
N ARG A 127 0.83 -18.74 -7.11
CA ARG A 127 2.03 -18.16 -7.74
C ARG A 127 1.75 -16.88 -8.54
N ALA A 128 0.51 -16.39 -8.54
CA ALA A 128 0.19 -15.08 -9.08
C ALA A 128 0.49 -14.04 -7.99
N GLN A 129 1.71 -13.50 -8.02
CA GLN A 129 2.25 -12.60 -7.01
C GLN A 129 3.05 -11.51 -7.71
N ALA A 130 3.07 -10.32 -7.13
CA ALA A 130 3.94 -9.23 -7.51
C ALA A 130 4.74 -8.79 -6.27
N ILE A 131 5.95 -8.30 -6.50
CA ILE A 131 6.80 -7.71 -5.47
C ILE A 131 7.10 -6.26 -5.84
N THR A 132 7.31 -5.41 -4.83
CA THR A 132 7.72 -4.02 -5.06
C THR A 132 9.17 -3.77 -4.68
N TRP A 133 9.69 -4.52 -3.72
CA TRP A 133 11.06 -4.40 -3.25
C TRP A 133 12.07 -4.82 -4.33
N PHE A 134 13.10 -4.01 -4.51
CA PHE A 134 14.26 -4.26 -5.35
C PHE A 134 15.52 -4.02 -4.51
N PRO A 135 16.10 -5.09 -3.91
CA PRO A 135 17.16 -4.96 -2.92
C PRO A 135 18.35 -4.09 -3.34
N GLU A 136 18.76 -4.15 -4.60
CA GLU A 136 19.89 -3.38 -5.13
C GLU A 136 19.69 -1.86 -5.01
N LYS A 137 18.44 -1.40 -4.99
CA LYS A 137 18.08 0.02 -4.85
C LYS A 137 17.54 0.34 -3.46
N ASP A 138 16.60 -0.46 -2.97
CA ASP A 138 15.73 -0.06 -1.85
C ASP A 138 16.37 -0.22 -0.47
N MET A 139 17.49 -0.94 -0.36
CA MET A 139 18.22 -1.07 0.91
C MET A 139 18.89 0.24 1.37
N TRP A 140 19.02 1.22 0.48
CA TRP A 140 19.87 2.39 0.66
C TRP A 140 19.12 3.72 0.54
N VAL A 141 17.79 3.69 0.53
CA VAL A 141 16.94 4.87 0.35
C VAL A 141 16.11 5.12 1.61
N ASP A 142 15.88 6.40 1.91
CA ASP A 142 15.13 6.82 3.10
C ASP A 142 13.63 6.52 3.01
N SER A 143 13.15 6.16 1.81
CA SER A 143 11.74 5.90 1.56
C SER A 143 11.60 4.72 0.62
N PRO A 144 11.75 3.48 1.15
CA PRO A 144 11.62 2.28 0.34
C PRO A 144 10.15 1.83 0.21
N PRO A 145 9.83 0.84 -0.64
CA PRO A 145 8.47 0.34 -0.82
C PRO A 145 7.87 -0.34 0.42
N CYS A 146 6.72 0.14 0.88
CA CYS A 146 5.99 -0.45 2.01
C CYS A 146 5.02 -1.57 1.60
N LEU A 147 4.47 -1.53 0.38
CA LEU A 147 3.56 -2.58 -0.12
C LEU A 147 4.33 -3.86 -0.43
N GLN A 148 4.20 -4.88 0.43
CA GLN A 148 4.85 -6.18 0.26
C GLN A 148 3.83 -7.31 0.10
N ARG A 149 4.26 -8.47 -0.44
CA ARG A 149 3.38 -9.61 -0.78
C ARG A 149 2.87 -10.37 0.44
#